data_AF-A0A9W6HZT5-F1
#
_entry.id   AF-A0A9W6HZT5-F1
#
_cell.length_a   1.000
_cell.length_b   1.000
_cell.length_c   1.000
_cell.angle_alpha   90.00
_cell.angle_beta   90.00
_cell.angle_gamma   90.00
#
_symmetry.space_group_name_H-M   'P 1'
#
loop_
_entity.id
_entity.type
_entity.pdbx_description
1 polymer ?
#
loop_
_entity_poly.entity_id
_entity_poly.type
_entity_poly.pdbx_seq_one_letter_code
_entity_poly.pdbx_strand_id
1 'polypeptide(L)'
;MIDPHIAELLGIDPDAPGTRRELRAVERDMRLIEALVRLRRARGLTQAQVAERMNRSQPAVSDFERLGGDPHLSTIRRYALAIGADVTHVVHISGDERAETRACGVARVRFDDEDGVTAAVTGGAVILDLVPVVA
;
A
#
# COMPACT_ATOMS: atom_id res chain seq x y z
N MET A 1 4.79 11.09 11.50
CA MET A 1 4.79 11.35 12.95
C MET A 1 4.03 12.65 13.17
N ILE A 2 3.00 12.66 14.02
CA ILE A 2 2.30 13.90 14.37
C ILE A 2 3.27 14.75 15.20
N ASP A 3 3.25 16.07 14.98
CA ASP A 3 4.03 17.02 15.78
C ASP A 3 3.65 16.87 17.27
N PRO A 4 4.62 16.64 18.17
CA PRO A 4 4.34 16.46 19.60
C PRO A 4 3.54 17.61 20.23
N HIS A 5 3.73 18.84 19.75
CA HIS A 5 3.04 20.01 20.25
C HIS A 5 1.56 20.03 19.85
N ILE A 6 1.20 19.48 18.69
CA ILE A 6 -0.19 19.35 18.25
C ILE A 6 -0.92 18.25 19.03
N ALA A 7 -0.23 17.15 19.36
CA ALA A 7 -0.79 16.08 20.18
C ALA A 7 -1.13 16.56 21.60
N GLU A 8 -0.22 17.34 22.20
CA GLU A 8 -0.42 17.98 23.51
C GLU A 8 -1.58 18.98 23.50
N LEU A 9 -1.69 19.81 22.45
CA LEU A 9 -2.76 20.81 22.29
C LEU A 9 -4.16 20.17 22.15
N LEU A 10 -4.25 19.00 21.53
CA LEU A 10 -5.52 18.28 21.32
C LEU A 10 -5.87 17.33 22.48
N GLY A 11 -5.01 17.19 23.49
CA GLY A 11 -5.20 16.24 24.60
C GLY A 11 -5.18 14.78 24.15
N ILE A 12 -4.56 14.48 23.01
CA ILE A 12 -4.43 13.14 22.45
C ILE A 12 -3.10 12.56 22.92
N ASP A 13 -3.15 11.48 23.69
CA ASP A 13 -1.96 10.67 23.98
C ASP A 13 -1.59 9.88 22.71
N PRO A 14 -0.44 10.18 22.05
CA PRO A 14 0.00 9.47 20.85
C PRO A 14 0.34 7.99 21.13
N ASP A 15 0.64 7.64 22.38
CA ASP A 15 1.00 6.30 22.82
C ASP A 15 -0.19 5.50 23.36
N ALA A 16 -1.39 6.09 23.42
CA ALA A 16 -2.60 5.35 23.72
C ALA A 16 -2.80 4.19 22.71
N PRO A 17 -3.19 2.98 23.15
CA PRO A 17 -3.33 1.82 22.25
C PRO A 17 -4.26 2.06 21.05
N GLY A 18 -5.35 2.82 21.25
CA GLY A 18 -6.27 3.22 20.18
C GLY A 18 -5.60 4.12 19.14
N THR A 19 -4.95 5.19 19.59
CA THR A 19 -4.22 6.14 18.73
C THR A 19 -3.12 5.45 17.93
N ARG A 20 -2.32 4.59 18.57
CA ARG A 20 -1.26 3.81 17.88
C ARG A 20 -1.83 2.90 16.80
N ARG A 21 -2.99 2.28 17.03
CA ARG A 21 -3.64 1.40 16.05
C ARG A 21 -4.13 2.19 14.84
N GLU A 22 -4.74 3.34 15.05
CA GLU A 22 -5.18 4.24 13.98
C GLU A 22 -4.01 4.75 13.16
N LEU A 23 -2.93 5.21 13.81
CA LEU A 23 -1.72 5.66 13.14
C LEU A 23 -1.09 4.55 12.27
N ARG A 24 -1.04 3.31 12.78
CA ARG A 24 -0.56 2.16 12.00
C ARG A 24 -1.47 1.84 10.81
N ALA A 25 -2.78 2.03 10.95
CA ALA A 25 -3.72 1.84 9.83
C ALA A 25 -3.46 2.86 8.72
N VAL A 26 -3.37 4.15 9.07
CA VAL A 26 -3.03 5.23 8.13
C VAL A 26 -1.68 4.98 7.47
N GLU A 27 -0.68 4.52 8.23
CA GLU A 27 0.64 4.20 7.67
C GLU A 27 0.58 3.08 6.63
N ARG A 28 -0.22 2.03 6.85
CA ARG A 28 -0.42 0.94 5.89
C ARG A 28 -1.06 1.46 4.60
N ASP A 29 -2.05 2.34 4.71
CA ASP A 29 -2.71 2.95 3.55
C ASP A 29 -1.74 3.81 2.74
N MET A 30 -0.93 4.64 3.40
CA MET A 30 0.09 5.45 2.72
C MET A 30 1.12 4.59 1.99
N ARG A 31 1.60 3.52 2.63
CA ARG A 31 2.56 2.59 2.03
C ARG A 31 1.98 1.84 0.83
N LEU A 32 0.68 1.51 0.83
CA LEU A 32 -0.01 0.92 -0.32
C LEU A 32 0.03 1.86 -1.52
N ILE A 33 -0.32 3.13 -1.33
CA ILE A 33 -0.28 4.14 -2.39
C ILE A 33 1.14 4.33 -2.92
N GLU A 34 2.14 4.44 -2.03
CA GLU A 34 3.55 4.51 -2.44
C GLU A 34 3.99 3.31 -3.27
N ALA A 35 3.56 2.09 -2.91
CA ALA A 35 3.90 0.88 -3.66
C ALA A 35 3.31 0.92 -5.09
N LEU A 36 2.06 1.37 -5.23
CA LEU A 36 1.43 1.55 -6.55
C LEU A 36 2.15 2.62 -7.40
N VAL A 37 2.53 3.75 -6.78
CA VAL A 37 3.28 4.80 -7.48
C VAL A 37 4.67 4.34 -7.89
N ARG A 38 5.38 3.60 -7.03
CA ARG A 38 6.67 2.99 -7.37
C ARG A 38 6.53 2.04 -8.57
N LEU A 39 5.49 1.20 -8.58
CA LEU A 39 5.24 0.26 -9.67
C LEU A 39 4.88 0.96 -10.98
N ARG A 40 4.06 2.02 -10.94
CA ARG A 40 3.82 2.89 -12.10
C ARG A 40 5.13 3.40 -12.69
N ARG A 41 6.00 3.96 -11.84
CA ARG A 41 7.29 4.54 -12.26
C ARG A 41 8.20 3.46 -12.85
N ALA A 42 8.27 2.28 -12.24
CA ALA A 42 9.05 1.15 -12.74
C ALA A 42 8.60 0.70 -14.14
N ARG A 43 7.30 0.86 -14.46
CA ARG A 43 6.74 0.59 -15.79
C ARG A 43 6.85 1.75 -16.78
N GLY A 44 7.52 2.85 -16.41
CA GLY A 44 7.71 4.01 -17.28
C GLY A 44 6.43 4.78 -17.62
N LEU A 45 5.32 4.55 -16.91
CA LEU A 45 4.04 5.19 -17.20
C LEU A 45 3.98 6.60 -16.60
N THR A 46 3.55 7.59 -17.37
CA THR A 46 3.27 8.94 -16.86
C THR A 46 1.93 8.98 -16.14
N GLN A 47 1.72 9.98 -15.28
CA GLN A 47 0.42 10.20 -14.64
C GLN A 47 -0.71 10.42 -15.66
N ALA A 48 -0.42 11.09 -16.78
CA ALA A 48 -1.38 11.31 -17.86
C ALA A 48 -1.80 9.98 -18.54
N GLN A 49 -0.85 9.08 -18.79
CA GLN A 49 -1.14 7.76 -19.36
C GLN A 49 -1.98 6.90 -18.40
N VAL A 50 -1.70 6.95 -17.09
CA VAL A 50 -2.54 6.26 -16.10
C VAL A 50 -3.94 6.86 -16.07
N ALA A 51 -4.04 8.19 -16.11
CA ALA A 51 -5.31 8.90 -16.11
C ALA A 51 -6.18 8.50 -17.30
N GLU A 52 -5.61 8.44 -18.50
CA GLU A 52 -6.27 7.96 -19.71
C GLU A 52 -6.77 6.51 -19.54
N ARG A 53 -5.89 5.60 -19.11
CA ARG A 53 -6.23 4.18 -18.91
C ARG A 53 -7.33 3.95 -17.87
N MET A 54 -7.42 4.82 -16.86
CA MET A 54 -8.45 4.74 -15.82
C MET A 54 -9.65 5.67 -16.07
N ASN A 55 -9.74 6.30 -17.25
CA ASN A 55 -10.77 7.27 -17.64
C ASN A 55 -10.99 8.38 -16.59
N ARG A 56 -9.89 9.06 -16.20
CA ARG A 56 -9.85 10.16 -15.25
C ARG A 56 -8.97 11.30 -15.76
N SER A 57 -9.03 12.43 -15.06
CA SER A 57 -8.14 13.57 -15.33
C SER A 57 -6.76 13.35 -14.71
N GLN A 58 -5.72 13.93 -15.31
CA GLN A 58 -4.38 13.89 -14.73
C GLN A 58 -4.30 14.52 -13.33
N PRO A 59 -5.00 15.64 -13.01
CA PRO A 59 -5.07 16.14 -11.64
C PRO A 59 -5.64 15.12 -10.65
N ALA A 60 -6.67 14.34 -11.03
CA ALA A 60 -7.21 13.30 -10.16
C ALA A 60 -6.19 12.18 -9.88
N VAL A 61 -5.31 11.87 -10.84
CA VAL A 61 -4.18 10.96 -10.62
C VAL A 61 -3.12 11.61 -9.74
N SER A 62 -2.79 12.89 -9.97
CA SER A 62 -1.85 13.62 -9.12
C SER A 62 -2.32 13.68 -7.66
N ASP A 63 -3.61 13.91 -7.43
CA ASP A 63 -4.23 13.92 -6.10
C ASP A 63 -4.18 12.53 -5.45
N PHE A 64 -4.41 11.47 -6.24
CA PHE A 64 -4.26 10.08 -5.78
C PHE A 64 -2.82 9.76 -5.37
N GLU A 65 -1.81 10.25 -6.10
CA GLU A 65 -0.39 9.99 -5.81
C GLU A 65 0.17 10.87 -4.67
N ARG A 66 -0.60 11.85 -4.20
CA ARG A 66 -0.17 12.75 -3.12
C ARG A 66 -0.29 12.06 -1.77
N LEU A 67 0.73 12.22 -0.93
CA LEU A 67 0.72 11.75 0.46
C LEU A 67 -0.39 12.47 1.24
N GLY A 68 -1.24 11.72 1.95
CA GLY A 68 -2.37 12.25 2.71
C GLY A 68 -3.71 12.27 1.98
N GLY A 69 -3.83 11.63 0.81
CA GLY A 69 -5.14 11.37 0.19
C GLY A 69 -5.88 10.22 0.87
N ASP A 70 -7.21 10.23 0.79
CA ASP A 70 -8.10 9.13 1.23
C ASP A 70 -8.89 8.58 0.02
N PRO A 71 -8.24 7.79 -0.87
CA PRO A 71 -8.90 7.28 -2.05
C PRO A 71 -9.81 6.09 -1.72
N HIS A 72 -11.04 6.12 -2.25
CA HIS A 72 -11.91 4.94 -2.20
C HIS A 72 -11.23 3.70 -2.80
N LEU A 73 -11.58 2.51 -2.27
CA LEU A 73 -11.08 1.22 -2.77
C LEU A 73 -11.30 1.03 -4.28
N SER A 74 -12.38 1.58 -4.83
CA SER A 74 -12.66 1.55 -6.26
C SER A 74 -11.63 2.34 -7.10
N THR A 75 -11.06 3.40 -6.55
CA THR A 75 -10.00 4.19 -7.17
C THR A 75 -8.67 3.46 -7.12
N ILE A 76 -8.33 2.88 -5.96
CA ILE A 76 -7.12 2.05 -5.79
C ILE A 76 -7.12 0.90 -6.80
N ARG A 77 -8.23 0.16 -6.89
CA ARG A 77 -8.38 -0.94 -7.85
C ARG A 77 -8.22 -0.47 -9.29
N ARG A 78 -8.84 0.64 -9.68
CA ARG A 78 -8.76 1.15 -11.05
C ARG A 78 -7.34 1.63 -11.40
N TYR A 79 -6.65 2.25 -10.45
CA TYR A 79 -5.25 2.64 -10.62
C TYR A 79 -4.35 1.42 -10.82
N ALA A 80 -4.50 0.39 -9.98
CA ALA A 80 -3.74 -0.86 -10.10
C ALA A 80 -3.94 -1.50 -11.48
N LEU A 81 -5.19 -1.63 -11.94
CA LEU A 81 -5.49 -2.17 -13.27
C LEU A 81 -4.87 -1.33 -14.39
N ALA A 82 -4.90 0.00 -14.29
CA ALA A 82 -4.31 0.90 -15.28
C ALA A 82 -2.79 0.74 -15.42
N ILE A 83 -2.11 0.30 -14.35
CA ILE A 83 -0.67 0.02 -14.36
C ILE A 83 -0.35 -1.47 -14.59
N GLY A 84 -1.34 -2.33 -14.85
CA GLY A 84 -1.14 -3.77 -15.02
C GLY A 84 -0.79 -4.49 -13.71
N ALA A 85 -1.51 -4.18 -12.64
CA ALA A 85 -1.37 -4.79 -11.32
C ALA A 85 -2.72 -5.14 -10.72
N ASP A 86 -2.71 -6.04 -9.75
CA ASP A 86 -3.89 -6.45 -8.96
C ASP A 86 -3.72 -6.04 -7.49
N VAL A 87 -4.84 -5.77 -6.83
CA VAL A 87 -4.90 -5.47 -5.39
C VAL A 87 -5.83 -6.47 -4.73
N THR A 88 -5.36 -7.11 -3.66
CA THR A 88 -6.13 -8.02 -2.82
C THR A 88 -6.21 -7.45 -1.41
N HIS A 89 -7.36 -7.63 -0.75
CA HIS A 89 -7.58 -7.17 0.63
C HIS A 89 -7.53 -8.37 1.59
N VAL A 90 -6.78 -8.23 2.68
CA VAL A 90 -6.69 -9.22 3.76
C VAL A 90 -7.10 -8.55 5.06
N VAL A 91 -7.92 -9.23 5.87
CA VAL A 91 -8.40 -8.72 7.17
C VAL A 91 -7.79 -9.58 8.28
N HIS A 92 -7.15 -8.93 9.24
CA HIS A 92 -6.54 -9.58 10.41
C HIS A 92 -7.26 -9.17 11.69
N ILE A 93 -7.40 -10.13 12.62
CA ILE A 93 -7.92 -9.87 13.96
C ILE A 93 -6.81 -9.16 14.76
N SER A 94 -7.12 -7.99 15.32
CA SER A 94 -6.18 -7.23 16.14
C SER A 94 -6.11 -7.86 17.54
N GLY A 95 -5.05 -8.61 17.85
CA GLY A 95 -4.84 -9.19 19.19
C GLY A 95 -4.23 -10.59 19.24
N ASP A 96 -3.99 -11.24 18.11
CA ASP A 96 -3.30 -12.54 18.08
C ASP A 96 -1.82 -12.39 17.73
N GLU A 97 -1.01 -12.05 18.73
CA GLU A 97 0.46 -11.97 18.64
C GLU A 97 1.09 -13.32 18.22
N ARG A 98 0.34 -14.45 18.30
CA ARG A 98 0.80 -15.77 17.85
C ARG A 98 0.70 -15.96 16.34
N ALA A 99 -0.10 -15.16 15.64
CA ALA A 99 -0.24 -15.20 14.19
C ALA A 99 0.93 -14.49 13.48
N GLU A 100 1.53 -13.46 14.11
CA GLU A 100 2.64 -12.69 13.53
C GLU A 100 3.94 -13.51 13.36
N THR A 101 4.10 -14.61 14.11
CA THR A 101 5.31 -15.47 14.02
C THR A 101 5.20 -16.57 12.95
N ARG A 102 4.02 -16.78 12.33
CA ARG A 102 3.79 -17.91 11.39
C ARG A 102 3.54 -17.52 9.93
N ALA A 103 3.45 -16.23 9.63
CA ALA A 103 3.48 -15.70 8.26
C ALA A 103 4.54 -14.58 8.24
N CYS A 104 5.45 -14.45 7.28
CA CYS A 104 5.46 -14.87 5.88
C CYS A 104 6.93 -14.97 5.43
N GLY A 105 7.32 -16.10 4.85
CA GLY A 105 8.51 -16.17 4.00
C GLY A 105 8.23 -15.40 2.71
N VAL A 106 8.71 -14.16 2.63
CA VAL A 106 8.52 -13.28 1.48
C VAL A 106 9.51 -13.67 0.38
N ALA A 107 9.06 -14.46 -0.61
CA ALA A 107 9.83 -14.76 -1.81
C ALA A 107 9.53 -13.76 -2.92
N ARG A 108 10.60 -13.40 -3.64
CA ARG A 108 10.80 -12.22 -4.49
C ARG A 108 10.04 -12.26 -5.82
N VAL A 109 9.85 -11.05 -6.32
CA VAL A 109 9.56 -10.68 -7.71
C VAL A 109 10.37 -11.49 -8.72
N ARG A 110 9.72 -11.93 -9.80
CA ARG A 110 10.40 -12.20 -11.06
C ARG A 110 9.61 -11.58 -12.22
N PHE A 111 10.31 -10.81 -13.03
CA PHE A 111 9.85 -10.29 -14.33
C PHE A 111 10.78 -10.91 -15.36
N ASP A 112 10.27 -11.59 -16.38
CA ASP A 112 11.04 -11.73 -17.62
C ASP A 112 10.13 -11.33 -18.80
N ASP A 113 10.57 -10.32 -19.55
CA ASP A 113 10.05 -9.94 -20.87
C ASP A 113 10.64 -10.95 -21.88
N GLU A 114 9.84 -11.91 -22.37
CA GLU A 114 10.07 -12.72 -23.60
C GLU A 114 11.42 -13.47 -23.82
N ASP A 115 12.28 -13.68 -22.82
CA ASP A 115 13.29 -14.76 -22.83
C ASP A 115 13.24 -15.56 -21.53
N GLY A 116 12.31 -16.53 -21.48
CA GLY A 116 12.31 -17.64 -20.52
C GLY A 116 12.07 -17.31 -19.04
N VAL A 117 10.80 -17.11 -18.66
CA VAL A 117 10.36 -17.16 -17.24
C VAL A 117 10.26 -18.61 -16.76
N THR A 118 11.07 -19.03 -15.78
CA THR A 118 10.77 -20.24 -14.99
C THR A 118 9.98 -19.85 -13.73
N ALA A 119 8.69 -20.14 -13.73
CA ALA A 119 7.81 -20.00 -12.59
C ALA A 119 7.90 -21.24 -11.68
N ALA A 120 8.30 -21.06 -10.43
CA ALA A 120 7.97 -22.01 -9.38
C ALA A 120 6.64 -21.56 -8.76
N VAL A 121 5.56 -22.30 -9.03
CA VAL A 121 4.26 -22.07 -8.41
C VAL A 121 4.34 -22.52 -6.96
N THR A 122 4.04 -21.62 -6.04
CA THR A 122 3.27 -22.00 -4.84
C THR A 122 2.19 -20.94 -4.70
N GLY A 123 0.93 -21.36 -4.84
CA GLY A 123 -0.21 -20.47 -4.84
C GLY A 123 -0.29 -19.62 -3.57
N GLY A 124 -0.64 -18.36 -3.73
CA GLY A 124 -0.85 -17.43 -2.61
C GLY A 124 -0.55 -16.01 -3.03
N ALA A 125 -1.53 -15.13 -2.84
CA ALA A 125 -1.50 -13.73 -3.24
C ALA A 125 -0.27 -12.97 -2.72
N VAL A 126 0.13 -11.91 -3.44
CA VAL A 126 1.08 -10.91 -2.92
C VAL A 126 0.41 -10.19 -1.76
N ILE A 127 0.80 -10.52 -0.53
CA ILE A 127 0.42 -9.79 0.68
C ILE A 127 1.56 -8.84 1.01
N LEU A 128 1.33 -7.53 0.87
CA LEU A 128 2.21 -6.50 1.44
C LEU A 128 1.99 -6.50 2.97
N ASP A 129 2.62 -7.44 3.68
CA ASP A 129 2.67 -7.40 5.14
C ASP A 129 3.69 -6.35 5.58
N LEU A 130 3.19 -5.16 5.89
CA LEU A 130 3.96 -4.04 6.39
C LEU A 130 3.89 -4.05 7.91
N VAL A 131 4.82 -4.80 8.52
CA VAL A 131 5.06 -4.79 9.97
C VAL A 131 5.99 -3.62 10.31
N PRO A 132 5.74 -2.85 11.40
CA PRO A 132 6.70 -1.87 11.88
C PRO A 132 7.91 -2.59 12.48
N VAL A 133 9.11 -2.22 12.03
CA VAL A 133 10.36 -2.60 12.68
C VAL A 133 10.39 -1.89 14.03
N VAL A 134 10.21 -2.64 15.11
CA VAL A 134 10.47 -2.17 16.47
C VAL A 134 11.94 -2.53 16.75
N ALA A 135 12.77 -1.52 17.01
CA ALA A 135 14.18 -1.67 17.35
C ALA A 135 14.37 -2.14 18.80
#